data_AF-A0AA92U8N7-F1
#
_entry.id   AF-A0AA92U8N7-F1
#
_cell.length_a   1.000
_cell.length_b   1.000
_cell.length_c   1.000
_cell.angle_alpha   90.00
_cell.angle_beta   90.00
_cell.angle_gamma   90.00
#
_symmetry.space_group_name_H-M   'P 1'
#
loop_
_entity.id
_entity.type
_entity.pdbx_description
1 polymer ?
#
loop_
_entity_poly.entity_id
_entity_poly.type
_entity_poly.pdbx_seq_one_letter_code
_entity_poly.pdbx_strand_id
1 'polypeptide(L)'
;DVSSKALQDKLEVLNNSPQKKVVTHRFEPISKNVLLFIGGLALSLVISIWGNLTQWREHQDWEEADLKYRALKMFLPSDDPNIRYIEKHFNVQRDEDVIYKLRTRVGVYEDSVYQHHKMVEVASYKDSIARQLIDESNRIKMQINSKKSK
;
A
#
# COMPACT_ATOMS: atom_id res chain seq x y z
N ASP A 1 -70.88 59.95 -24.41
CA ASP A 1 -69.77 59.38 -25.19
C ASP A 1 -68.35 59.52 -24.65
N VAL A 2 -68.05 60.42 -23.70
CA VAL A 2 -66.65 60.61 -23.24
C VAL A 2 -66.14 59.48 -22.32
N SER A 3 -67.02 58.86 -21.53
CA SER A 3 -66.64 57.78 -20.59
C SER A 3 -66.32 56.44 -21.29
N SER A 4 -67.03 56.12 -22.38
CA SER A 4 -66.83 54.85 -23.10
C SER A 4 -65.50 54.80 -23.86
N LYS A 5 -65.07 55.93 -24.46
CA LYS A 5 -63.75 56.03 -25.10
C LYS A 5 -62.60 55.88 -24.11
N ALA A 6 -62.71 56.48 -22.92
CA ALA A 6 -61.69 56.34 -21.88
C ALA A 6 -61.58 54.88 -21.36
N LEU A 7 -62.69 54.15 -21.32
CA LEU A 7 -62.69 52.73 -20.98
C LEU A 7 -62.13 51.85 -22.10
N GLN A 8 -62.39 52.18 -23.37
CA GLN A 8 -61.81 51.46 -24.51
C GLN A 8 -60.30 51.67 -24.61
N ASP A 9 -59.80 52.92 -24.46
CA ASP A 9 -58.37 53.22 -24.44
C ASP A 9 -57.65 52.49 -23.29
N LYS A 10 -58.27 52.43 -22.11
CA LYS A 10 -57.72 51.68 -20.95
C LYS A 10 -57.68 50.17 -21.22
N LEU A 11 -58.67 49.64 -21.95
CA LEU A 11 -58.73 48.23 -22.32
C LEU A 11 -57.68 47.88 -23.38
N GLU A 12 -57.48 48.77 -24.35
CA GLU A 12 -56.48 48.63 -25.42
C GLU A 12 -55.05 48.72 -24.86
N VAL A 13 -54.81 49.62 -23.90
CA VAL A 13 -53.54 49.74 -23.17
C VAL A 13 -53.25 48.51 -22.29
N LEU A 14 -54.26 47.89 -21.68
CA LEU A 14 -54.09 46.65 -20.91
C LEU A 14 -53.81 45.43 -21.80
N ASN A 15 -54.37 45.40 -23.01
CA ASN A 15 -54.14 44.32 -23.98
C ASN A 15 -52.77 44.45 -24.69
N ASN A 16 -52.25 45.68 -24.81
CA ASN A 16 -50.95 45.98 -25.42
C ASN A 16 -49.79 46.02 -24.41
N SER A 17 -50.07 45.85 -23.12
CA SER A 17 -49.02 45.69 -22.11
C SER A 17 -48.28 44.38 -22.38
N PRO A 18 -46.94 44.37 -22.48
CA PRO A 18 -46.20 43.17 -22.86
C PRO A 18 -46.51 42.11 -21.81
N GLN A 19 -47.26 41.08 -22.22
CA GLN A 19 -47.44 39.87 -21.42
C GLN A 19 -46.04 39.42 -21.08
N LYS A 20 -45.63 39.65 -19.82
CA LYS A 20 -44.34 39.24 -19.32
C LYS A 20 -44.41 37.73 -19.34
N LYS A 21 -44.03 37.16 -20.49
CA LYS A 21 -44.00 35.74 -20.75
C LYS A 21 -42.87 35.24 -19.87
N VAL A 22 -43.22 34.95 -18.62
CA VAL A 22 -42.35 34.20 -17.73
C VAL A 22 -42.32 32.82 -18.35
N VAL A 23 -41.38 32.66 -19.30
CA VAL A 23 -40.93 31.37 -19.77
C VAL A 23 -40.24 30.75 -18.56
N THR A 24 -41.08 30.21 -17.69
CA THR A 24 -40.65 29.38 -16.58
C THR A 24 -40.12 28.14 -17.29
N HIS A 25 -38.83 28.10 -17.54
CA HIS A 25 -38.15 26.84 -17.84
C HIS A 25 -38.31 26.02 -16.56
N ARG A 26 -39.46 25.35 -16.42
CA ARG A 26 -39.58 24.22 -15.52
C ARG A 26 -38.53 23.25 -16.03
N PHE A 27 -37.41 23.20 -15.32
CA PHE A 27 -36.51 22.08 -15.40
C PHE A 27 -37.34 20.88 -14.98
N GLU A 28 -37.83 20.13 -15.95
CA GLU A 28 -38.28 18.77 -15.70
C GLU A 28 -37.15 18.10 -14.93
N PRO A 29 -37.42 17.50 -13.76
CA PRO A 29 -36.40 16.70 -13.11
C PRO A 29 -36.05 15.61 -14.12
N ILE A 30 -34.85 15.72 -14.68
CA ILE A 30 -34.22 14.78 -15.58
C ILE A 30 -34.60 13.39 -15.08
N SER A 31 -35.18 12.57 -15.97
CA SER A 31 -36.00 11.38 -15.65
C SER A 31 -35.58 10.65 -14.36
N LYS A 32 -36.56 10.16 -13.59
CA LYS A 32 -36.33 9.47 -12.29
C LYS A 32 -35.16 8.48 -12.31
N ASN A 33 -34.98 7.76 -13.43
CA ASN A 33 -33.89 6.80 -13.63
C ASN A 33 -32.50 7.46 -13.66
N VAL A 34 -32.36 8.63 -14.29
CA VAL A 34 -31.10 9.38 -14.34
C VAL A 34 -30.76 9.97 -12.98
N LEU A 35 -31.76 10.47 -12.23
CA LEU A 35 -31.53 10.94 -10.86
C LEU A 35 -31.07 9.80 -9.93
N LEU A 36 -31.71 8.63 -10.03
CA LEU A 36 -31.29 7.42 -9.31
C LEU A 36 -29.89 6.97 -9.74
N PHE A 37 -29.56 7.08 -11.03
CA PHE A 37 -28.23 6.75 -11.54
C PHE A 37 -27.15 7.68 -11.00
N ILE A 38 -27.40 9.00 -10.95
CA ILE A 38 -26.47 9.97 -10.36
C ILE A 38 -26.28 9.69 -8.86
N GLY A 39 -27.35 9.37 -8.13
CA GLY A 39 -27.26 8.97 -6.73
C GLY A 39 -26.45 7.69 -6.53
N GLY A 40 -26.68 6.69 -7.37
CA GLY A 40 -25.93 5.43 -7.36
C GLY A 40 -24.47 5.60 -7.72
N LEU A 41 -24.16 6.47 -8.69
CA LEU A 41 -22.79 6.84 -9.06
C LEU A 41 -22.08 7.60 -7.95
N ALA A 42 -22.74 8.56 -7.31
CA ALA A 42 -22.17 9.28 -6.18
C ALA A 42 -21.88 8.33 -5.00
N LEU A 43 -22.81 7.42 -4.71
CA LEU A 43 -22.64 6.42 -3.65
C LEU A 43 -21.52 5.43 -3.97
N SER A 44 -21.42 4.96 -5.22
CA SER A 44 -20.34 4.04 -5.62
C SER A 44 -18.96 4.70 -5.56
N LEU A 45 -18.86 5.99 -5.91
CA LEU A 45 -17.63 6.78 -5.75
C LEU A 45 -17.22 6.91 -4.28
N VAL A 46 -18.15 7.22 -3.38
CA VAL A 46 -17.87 7.33 -1.94
C VAL A 46 -17.41 5.99 -1.38
N ILE A 47 -18.08 4.89 -1.72
CA ILE A 47 -17.67 3.54 -1.28
C ILE A 47 -16.31 3.17 -1.85
N SER A 48 -16.02 3.54 -3.09
CA SER A 48 -14.71 3.28 -3.72
C SER A 48 -13.58 4.02 -3.01
N ILE A 49 -13.77 5.30 -2.70
CA ILE A 49 -12.79 6.11 -1.94
C ILE A 49 -12.63 5.56 -0.53
N TRP A 50 -13.72 5.24 0.15
CA TRP A 50 -13.70 4.68 1.50
C TRP A 50 -12.96 3.34 1.54
N GLY A 51 -13.31 2.41 0.64
CA GLY A 51 -12.67 1.10 0.55
C GLY A 51 -11.18 1.19 0.23
N ASN A 52 -10.79 2.09 -0.68
CA ASN A 52 -9.39 2.34 -0.97
C ASN A 52 -8.64 2.93 0.23
N LEU A 53 -9.26 3.86 0.97
CA LEU A 53 -8.66 4.48 2.14
C LEU A 53 -8.52 3.50 3.31
N THR A 54 -9.53 2.67 3.58
CA THR A 54 -9.46 1.64 4.62
C THR A 54 -8.41 0.60 4.28
N GLN A 55 -8.33 0.18 3.01
CA GLN A 55 -7.31 -0.77 2.56
C GLN A 55 -5.90 -0.17 2.69
N TRP A 56 -5.72 1.11 2.34
CA TRP A 56 -4.44 1.79 2.51
C TRP A 56 -4.04 1.87 3.99
N ARG A 57 -4.99 2.18 4.89
CA ARG A 57 -4.74 2.21 6.33
C ARG A 57 -4.34 0.85 6.87
N GLU A 58 -5.09 -0.21 6.53
CA GLU A 58 -4.74 -1.57 6.93
C GLU A 58 -3.34 -1.94 6.43
N HIS A 59 -3.02 -1.63 5.18
CA HIS A 59 -1.70 -1.94 4.62
C HIS A 59 -0.55 -1.27 5.38
N GLN A 60 -0.74 -0.01 5.81
CA GLN A 60 0.24 0.68 6.65
C GLN A 60 0.39 -0.01 8.02
N ASP A 61 -0.71 -0.41 8.65
CA ASP A 61 -0.69 -1.10 9.95
C ASP A 61 0.02 -2.47 9.86
N TRP A 62 -0.21 -3.21 8.76
CA TRP A 62 0.47 -4.47 8.47
C TRP A 62 1.97 -4.27 8.28
N GLU A 63 2.40 -3.28 7.49
CA GLU A 63 3.82 -2.97 7.30
C GLU A 63 4.50 -2.58 8.62
N GLU A 64 3.81 -1.82 9.47
CA GLU A 64 4.32 -1.39 10.76
C GLU A 64 4.51 -2.57 11.72
N ALA A 65 3.50 -3.43 11.84
CA ALA A 65 3.58 -4.62 12.69
C ALA A 65 4.65 -5.61 12.21
N ASP A 66 4.77 -5.79 10.89
CA ASP A 66 5.80 -6.63 10.29
C ASP A 66 7.21 -6.06 10.53
N LEU A 67 7.40 -4.74 10.40
CA LEU A 67 8.68 -4.10 10.70
C LEU A 67 9.03 -4.22 12.19
N LYS A 68 8.07 -4.04 13.10
CA LYS A 68 8.26 -4.26 14.55
C LYS A 68 8.73 -5.69 14.82
N TYR A 69 8.08 -6.68 14.22
CA TYR A 69 8.44 -8.09 14.38
C TYR A 69 9.85 -8.40 13.85
N ARG A 70 10.19 -7.95 12.62
CA ARG A 70 11.53 -8.14 12.05
C ARG A 70 12.62 -7.42 12.83
N ALA A 71 12.34 -6.21 13.29
CA ALA A 71 13.25 -5.45 14.15
C ALA A 71 13.53 -6.22 15.45
N LEU A 72 12.50 -6.71 16.13
CA LEU A 72 12.66 -7.54 17.34
C LEU A 72 13.53 -8.78 17.07
N LYS A 73 13.33 -9.47 15.94
CA LYS A 73 14.14 -10.63 15.55
C LYS A 73 15.62 -10.28 15.31
N MET A 74 15.91 -9.05 14.90
CA MET A 74 17.28 -8.57 14.74
C MET A 74 17.95 -8.25 16.08
N PHE A 75 17.21 -7.77 17.08
CA PHE A 75 17.75 -7.50 18.41
C PHE A 75 17.96 -8.83 19.16
N LEU A 76 19.16 -9.42 19.00
CA LEU A 76 19.55 -10.74 19.51
C LEU A 76 19.19 -11.02 20.99
N PRO A 77 19.28 -10.05 21.92
CA PRO A 77 18.57 -10.11 23.18
C PRO A 77 17.32 -9.22 23.14
N SER A 78 16.15 -9.84 23.26
CA SER A 78 14.84 -9.19 23.49
C SER A 78 14.75 -8.58 24.90
N ASP A 79 15.79 -7.90 25.36
CA ASP A 79 15.78 -7.21 26.65
C ASP A 79 14.72 -6.10 26.62
N ASP A 80 14.07 -5.89 27.78
CA ASP A 80 13.05 -4.86 28.02
C ASP A 80 13.39 -3.47 27.41
N PRO A 81 14.65 -2.96 27.44
CA PRO A 81 14.99 -1.64 26.89
C PRO A 81 14.79 -1.54 25.37
N ASN A 82 15.04 -2.60 24.61
CA ASN A 82 14.93 -2.58 23.14
C ASN A 82 13.46 -2.55 22.71
N ILE A 83 12.61 -3.33 23.39
CA ILE A 83 11.16 -3.33 23.19
C ILE A 83 10.60 -1.95 23.54
N ARG A 84 11.00 -1.39 24.69
CA ARG A 84 10.58 -0.06 25.12
C ARG A 84 11.02 1.04 24.14
N TYR A 85 12.20 0.90 23.53
CA TYR A 85 12.69 1.83 22.51
C TYR A 85 11.83 1.79 21.24
N ILE A 86 11.52 0.60 20.73
CA ILE A 86 10.66 0.44 19.54
C ILE A 86 9.26 0.96 19.82
N GLU A 87 8.62 0.52 20.91
CA GLU A 87 7.27 0.98 21.27
C GLU A 87 7.19 2.50 21.44
N LYS A 88 8.21 3.11 22.05
CA LYS A 88 8.27 4.57 22.19
C LYS A 88 8.31 5.28 20.84
N HIS A 89 9.15 4.82 19.91
CA HIS A 89 9.35 5.51 18.63
C HIS A 89 8.33 5.18 17.55
N PHE A 90 7.50 4.14 17.75
CA PHE A 90 6.40 3.80 16.84
C PHE A 90 5.04 4.33 17.33
N ASN A 91 4.74 4.21 18.62
CA ASN A 91 3.40 4.52 19.15
C ASN A 91 3.33 5.84 19.92
N VAL A 92 4.31 6.14 20.77
CA VAL A 92 4.25 7.29 21.71
C VAL A 92 4.82 8.58 21.10
N GLN A 93 5.99 8.48 20.47
CA GLN A 93 6.72 9.58 19.84
C GLN A 93 7.18 9.12 18.46
N ARG A 94 6.23 9.08 17.52
CA ARG A 94 6.50 8.63 16.15
C ARG A 94 7.64 9.45 15.54
N ASP A 95 8.74 8.78 15.26
CA ASP A 95 9.95 9.37 14.67
C ASP A 95 10.28 8.63 13.37
N GLU A 96 9.94 9.25 12.25
CA GLU A 96 10.14 8.67 10.91
C GLU A 96 11.61 8.42 10.58
N ASP A 97 12.53 9.22 11.11
CA ASP A 97 13.96 9.02 10.87
C ASP A 97 14.46 7.77 11.60
N VAL A 98 13.94 7.52 12.81
CA VAL A 98 14.24 6.31 13.57
C VAL A 98 13.63 5.08 12.90
N ILE A 99 12.38 5.16 12.45
CA ILE A 99 11.70 4.08 11.72
C ILE A 99 12.46 3.75 10.43
N TYR A 100 12.89 4.76 9.66
CA TYR A 100 13.69 4.60 8.46
C TYR A 100 15.02 3.90 8.75
N LYS A 101 15.78 4.39 9.75
CA LYS A 101 17.05 3.78 10.16
C LYS A 101 16.87 2.32 10.60
N LEU A 102 15.78 2.02 11.31
CA LEU A 102 15.44 0.65 11.70
C LEU A 102 15.16 -0.22 10.48
N ARG A 103 14.39 0.26 9.50
CA ARG A 103 14.12 -0.47 8.24
C ARG A 103 15.42 -0.80 7.49
N THR A 104 16.32 0.16 7.34
CA THR A 104 17.63 -0.06 6.72
C THR A 104 18.45 -1.09 7.50
N ARG A 105 18.48 -0.96 8.82
CA ARG A 105 19.27 -1.83 9.69
C ARG A 105 18.77 -3.29 9.64
N VAL A 106 17.45 -3.49 9.69
CA VAL A 106 16.82 -4.80 9.51
C VAL A 106 17.19 -5.41 8.16
N GLY A 107 17.10 -4.63 7.08
CA GLY A 107 17.47 -5.11 5.74
C GLY A 107 18.93 -5.54 5.64
N VAL A 108 19.87 -4.75 6.20
CA VAL A 108 21.30 -5.10 6.22
C VAL A 108 21.56 -6.37 7.04
N TYR A 109 20.86 -6.55 8.17
CA TYR A 109 20.98 -7.75 8.98
C TYR A 109 20.45 -8.99 8.26
N GLU A 110 19.26 -8.90 7.66
CA GLU A 110 18.66 -10.01 6.90
C GLU A 110 19.55 -10.43 5.72
N ASP A 111 20.11 -9.47 4.97
CA ASP A 111 21.06 -9.77 3.90
C ASP A 111 22.33 -10.43 4.44
N SER A 112 22.90 -9.90 5.54
CA SER A 112 24.07 -10.51 6.16
C SER A 112 23.82 -11.95 6.63
N VAL A 113 22.65 -12.23 7.23
CA VAL A 113 22.28 -13.58 7.67
C VAL A 113 22.13 -14.51 6.46
N TYR A 114 21.50 -14.04 5.39
CA TYR A 114 21.35 -14.80 4.15
C TYR A 114 22.70 -15.12 3.51
N GLN A 115 23.58 -14.12 3.37
CA GLN A 115 24.92 -14.32 2.82
C GLN A 115 25.74 -15.27 3.68
N HIS A 116 25.67 -15.15 5.00
CA HIS A 116 26.37 -16.07 5.91
C HIS A 116 25.90 -17.51 5.70
N HIS A 117 24.59 -17.75 5.66
CA HIS A 117 24.04 -19.08 5.41
C HIS A 117 24.52 -19.66 4.07
N LYS A 118 24.49 -18.85 3.00
CA LYS A 118 25.01 -19.22 1.68
C LYS A 118 26.50 -19.56 1.71
N MET A 119 27.31 -18.77 2.42
CA MET A 119 28.74 -19.01 2.56
C MET A 119 29.02 -20.33 3.29
N VAL A 120 28.26 -20.62 4.35
CA VAL A 120 28.37 -21.88 5.10
C VAL A 120 28.05 -23.08 4.20
N GLU A 121 26.95 -23.02 3.45
CA GLU A 121 26.55 -24.11 2.53
C GLU A 121 27.62 -24.35 1.45
N VAL A 122 28.10 -23.28 0.82
CA VAL A 122 29.17 -23.36 -0.19
C VAL A 122 30.47 -23.90 0.41
N ALA A 123 30.81 -23.53 1.65
CA ALA A 123 31.99 -24.04 2.35
C ALA A 123 31.85 -25.54 2.64
N SER A 124 30.71 -25.99 3.16
CA SER A 124 30.43 -27.42 3.38
C SER A 124 30.47 -28.23 2.08
N TYR A 125 29.93 -27.68 0.99
CA TYR A 125 29.99 -28.33 -0.31
C TYR A 125 31.43 -28.48 -0.81
N LYS A 126 32.22 -27.39 -0.81
CA LYS A 126 33.63 -27.42 -1.23
C LYS A 126 34.47 -28.36 -0.39
N ASP A 127 34.25 -28.38 0.91
CA ASP A 127 34.93 -29.27 1.84
C ASP A 127 34.61 -30.75 1.54
N SER A 128 33.35 -31.07 1.21
CA SER A 128 32.96 -32.44 0.85
C SER A 128 33.68 -32.95 -0.41
N ILE A 129 33.80 -32.11 -1.44
CA ILE A 129 34.53 -32.43 -2.67
C ILE A 129 36.03 -32.58 -2.41
N ALA A 130 36.62 -31.70 -1.60
CA ALA A 130 38.03 -31.79 -1.23
C ALA A 130 38.33 -33.10 -0.50
N ARG A 131 37.47 -33.51 0.44
CA ARG A 131 37.60 -34.78 1.16
C ARG A 131 37.52 -35.98 0.22
N GLN A 132 36.58 -35.98 -0.73
CA GLN A 132 36.47 -37.03 -1.76
C GLN A 132 37.74 -37.14 -2.61
N LEU A 133 38.27 -36.01 -3.10
CA LEU A 133 39.50 -35.99 -3.91
C LEU A 133 40.72 -36.49 -3.13
N ILE A 134 40.83 -36.15 -1.84
CA ILE A 134 41.91 -36.62 -0.97
C ILE A 134 41.83 -38.14 -0.78
N ASP A 135 40.64 -38.68 -0.52
CA ASP A 135 40.44 -40.13 -0.40
C ASP A 135 40.81 -40.86 -1.70
N GLU A 136 40.35 -40.36 -2.84
CA GLU A 136 40.67 -40.94 -4.15
C GLU A 136 42.18 -40.90 -4.45
N SER A 137 42.84 -39.78 -4.16
CA SER A 137 44.30 -39.65 -4.29
C SER A 137 45.05 -40.66 -3.41
N ASN A 138 44.63 -40.81 -2.15
CA ASN A 138 45.23 -41.78 -1.23
C ASN A 138 45.04 -43.22 -1.72
N ARG A 139 43.86 -43.55 -2.25
CA ARG A 139 43.58 -44.87 -2.85
C ARG A 139 44.50 -45.15 -4.04
N ILE A 140 44.69 -44.19 -4.95
CA ILE A 140 45.62 -44.32 -6.09
C ILE A 140 47.06 -44.53 -5.60
N LYS A 141 47.50 -43.75 -4.61
CA LYS A 141 48.85 -43.85 -4.03
C LYS A 141 49.10 -45.24 -3.43
N MET A 142 48.13 -45.80 -2.71
CA MET A 142 48.22 -47.14 -2.15
C MET A 142 48.33 -48.22 -3.25
N GLN A 143 47.56 -48.10 -4.34
CA GLN A 143 47.65 -49.02 -5.47
C GLN A 143 48.99 -48.97 -6.20
N ILE A 144 49.60 -47.78 -6.32
CA ILE A 144 50.93 -47.63 -6.94
C ILE A 144 52.00 -48.26 -6.04
N ASN A 145 51.96 -47.98 -4.74
CA ASN A 145 52.94 -48.52 -3.79
C ASN A 145 52.87 -50.05 -3.69
N SER A 146 51.65 -50.62 -3.69
CA SER A 146 51.49 -52.08 -3.68
C SER A 146 51.99 -52.75 -4.96
N LYS A 147 51.84 -52.09 -6.13
CA LYS A 147 52.41 -52.56 -7.39
C LYS A 147 53.94 -52.49 -7.43
N LYS A 148 54.55 -51.48 -6.80
CA LYS A 148 56.02 -51.34 -6.70
C LYS A 148 56.68 -52.32 -5.74
N SER A 149 55.94 -52.85 -4.77
CA SER A 149 56.44 -53.80 -3.77
C SER A 149 56.35 -55.27 -4.20
N LYS A 150 55.79 -55.54 -5.38
CA LYS A 150 55.77 -56.87 -6.03
C LYS A 150 56.84 -56.92 -7.11
#